data_AF-A0A959UL91-F1
#
_entry.id   AF-A0A959UL91-F1
#
_cell.length_a   1.000
_cell.length_b   1.000
_cell.length_c   1.000
_cell.angle_alpha   90.00
_cell.angle_beta   90.00
_cell.angle_gamma   90.00
#
_symmetry.space_group_name_H-M   'P 1'
#
loop_
_entity.id
_entity.type
_entity.pdbx_description
1 polymer ?
#
loop_
_entity_poly.entity_id
_entity_poly.type
_entity_poly.pdbx_seq_one_letter_code
_entity_poly.pdbx_strand_id
1 'polypeptide(L)'
;MSSKALRRQADELLRQGWSRQQAFDMLQADDPRVKPKRLAETLRNLPTLLDRERYQSTLNLLLSVMVLYAVLSVVHEFQGREFRWMGNKRFLMLVPVATILLGWSVYRWRGQVFRWVGWVNVLGAVSLIGTYSALFRGAGDHWRVVLDTLSVIIGGLALYLAFKVFPKYDVVRDDHAGPQYEFPEEGRFFR
;
A
#
# COMPACT_ATOMS: atom_id res chain seq x y z
N MET A 1 13.83 -23.12 -5.24
CA MET A 1 13.35 -22.88 -3.85
C MET A 1 11.82 -22.77 -3.73
N SER A 2 11.28 -22.92 -2.51
CA SER A 2 9.88 -22.52 -2.19
C SER A 2 9.74 -20.98 -2.23
N SER A 3 8.59 -20.46 -2.68
CA SER A 3 8.33 -19.01 -2.80
C SER A 3 8.50 -18.24 -1.49
N LYS A 4 8.26 -18.91 -0.35
CA LYS A 4 8.42 -18.33 0.99
C LYS A 4 9.90 -18.19 1.37
N ALA A 5 10.73 -19.14 0.99
CA ALA A 5 12.17 -19.11 1.26
C ALA A 5 12.85 -18.01 0.45
N LEU A 6 12.50 -17.90 -0.85
CA LEU A 6 12.97 -16.84 -1.73
C LEU A 6 12.66 -15.44 -1.17
N ARG A 7 11.42 -15.24 -0.70
CA ARG A 7 11.01 -13.95 -0.13
C ARG A 7 11.77 -13.60 1.16
N ARG A 8 12.13 -14.59 1.98
CA ARG A 8 12.90 -14.36 3.21
C ARG A 8 14.33 -13.94 2.89
N GLN A 9 15.00 -14.66 2.00
CA GLN A 9 16.35 -14.32 1.57
C GLN A 9 16.40 -12.94 0.91
N ALA A 10 15.42 -12.62 0.07
CA ALA A 10 15.27 -11.29 -0.49
C ALA A 10 15.06 -10.19 0.58
N ASP A 11 14.21 -10.41 1.58
CA ASP A 11 14.01 -9.44 2.68
C ASP A 11 15.27 -9.27 3.53
N GLU A 12 16.04 -10.34 3.75
CA GLU A 12 17.31 -10.29 4.48
C GLU A 12 18.36 -9.44 3.74
N LEU A 13 18.55 -9.69 2.44
CA LEU A 13 19.48 -8.90 1.61
C LEU A 13 19.09 -7.41 1.60
N LEU A 14 17.81 -7.11 1.39
CA LEU A 14 17.35 -5.70 1.36
C LEU A 14 17.44 -5.01 2.73
N ARG A 15 17.37 -5.76 3.84
CA ARG A 15 17.60 -5.24 5.20
C ARG A 15 19.06 -5.03 5.54
N GLN A 16 19.97 -5.76 4.90
CA GLN A 16 21.41 -5.56 5.05
C GLN A 16 21.91 -4.31 4.31
N GLY A 17 21.04 -3.64 3.55
CA GLY A 17 21.36 -2.41 2.83
C GLY A 17 21.77 -2.64 1.37
N TRP A 18 21.67 -3.87 0.85
CA TRP A 18 21.86 -4.14 -0.57
C TRP A 18 20.78 -3.46 -1.41
N SER A 19 21.17 -2.96 -2.58
CA SER A 19 20.19 -2.43 -3.54
C SER A 19 19.34 -3.54 -4.14
N ARG A 20 18.17 -3.19 -4.67
CA ARG A 20 17.29 -4.16 -5.37
C ARG A 20 17.98 -4.86 -6.54
N GLN A 21 18.86 -4.16 -7.27
CA GLN A 21 19.60 -4.75 -8.37
C GLN A 21 20.64 -5.76 -7.85
N GLN A 22 21.42 -5.39 -6.83
CA GLN A 22 22.41 -6.29 -6.22
C GLN A 22 21.74 -7.54 -5.64
N ALA A 23 20.61 -7.37 -4.95
CA ALA A 23 19.82 -8.48 -4.41
C ALA A 23 19.25 -9.36 -5.52
N PHE A 24 18.87 -8.80 -6.67
CA PHE A 24 18.42 -9.56 -7.84
C PHE A 24 19.53 -10.42 -8.43
N ASP A 25 20.70 -9.81 -8.67
CA ASP A 25 21.85 -10.49 -9.27
C ASP A 25 22.36 -11.63 -8.36
N MET A 26 22.43 -11.39 -7.04
CA MET A 26 22.78 -12.41 -6.05
C MET A 26 21.78 -13.57 -6.03
N LEU A 27 20.48 -13.29 -5.98
CA LEU A 27 19.45 -14.33 -5.95
C LEU A 27 19.37 -15.13 -7.26
N GLN A 28 19.68 -14.50 -8.39
CA GLN A 28 19.74 -15.16 -9.69
C GLN A 28 20.96 -16.08 -9.80
N ALA A 29 22.11 -15.67 -9.23
CA ALA A 29 23.30 -16.51 -9.15
C ALA A 29 23.10 -17.71 -8.21
N ASP A 30 22.44 -17.51 -7.06
CA ASP A 30 22.21 -18.53 -6.04
C ASP A 30 21.17 -19.60 -6.47
N ASP A 31 20.09 -19.22 -7.17
CA ASP A 31 19.08 -20.16 -7.69
C ASP A 31 18.72 -19.86 -9.16
N PRO A 32 19.55 -20.30 -10.12
CA PRO A 32 19.35 -20.08 -11.56
C PRO A 32 18.07 -20.72 -12.12
N ARG A 33 17.43 -21.63 -11.35
CA ARG A 33 16.22 -22.35 -11.76
C ARG A 33 14.95 -21.50 -11.60
N VAL A 34 15.01 -20.41 -10.84
CA VAL A 34 13.87 -19.52 -10.62
C VAL A 34 13.74 -18.55 -11.79
N LYS A 35 12.53 -18.44 -12.35
CA LYS A 35 12.25 -17.48 -13.43
C LYS A 35 12.61 -16.06 -12.98
N PRO A 36 13.44 -15.31 -13.74
CA PRO A 36 13.85 -13.95 -13.40
C PRO A 36 12.68 -13.01 -13.11
N LYS A 37 11.59 -13.11 -13.89
CA LYS A 37 10.35 -12.38 -13.65
C LYS A 37 9.80 -12.53 -12.22
N ARG A 38 9.86 -13.74 -11.67
CA ARG A 38 9.33 -14.04 -10.32
C ARG A 38 10.22 -13.45 -9.23
N LEU A 39 11.53 -13.44 -9.45
CA LEU A 39 12.50 -12.75 -8.58
C LEU A 39 12.19 -11.25 -8.56
N ALA A 40 12.06 -10.66 -9.74
CA ALA A 40 11.80 -9.23 -9.90
C ALA A 40 10.47 -8.81 -9.26
N GLU A 41 9.39 -9.59 -9.45
CA GLU A 41 8.10 -9.34 -8.79
C GLU A 41 8.16 -9.46 -7.26
N THR A 42 9.01 -10.36 -6.74
CA THR A 42 9.18 -10.53 -5.29
C THR A 42 9.92 -9.34 -4.70
N LEU A 43 11.05 -8.95 -5.30
CA LEU A 43 11.87 -7.82 -4.86
C LEU A 43 11.12 -6.49 -4.98
N ARG A 44 10.33 -6.32 -6.04
CA ARG A 44 9.47 -5.15 -6.22
C ARG A 44 8.53 -4.91 -5.04
N ASN A 45 8.05 -5.98 -4.39
CA ASN A 45 7.09 -5.89 -3.28
C ASN A 45 7.75 -5.82 -1.90
N LEU A 46 9.07 -5.63 -1.85
CA LEU A 46 9.85 -5.49 -0.63
C LEU A 46 10.53 -4.11 -0.59
N PRO A 47 10.48 -3.41 0.55
CA PRO A 47 11.22 -2.17 0.73
C PRO A 47 12.69 -2.45 1.06
N THR A 48 13.58 -1.56 0.64
CA THR A 48 14.98 -1.56 1.08
C THR A 48 15.14 -0.89 2.44
N LEU A 49 16.29 -1.06 3.09
CA LEU A 49 16.60 -0.38 4.35
C LEU A 49 16.48 1.16 4.20
N LEU A 50 17.06 1.70 3.13
CA LEU A 50 17.03 3.14 2.83
C LEU A 50 15.60 3.66 2.66
N ASP A 51 14.75 2.90 1.96
CA ASP A 51 13.35 3.29 1.79
C ASP A 51 12.56 3.22 3.11
N ARG A 52 12.84 2.24 3.98
CA ARG A 52 12.20 2.16 5.30
C ARG A 52 12.55 3.38 6.13
N GLU A 53 13.83 3.72 6.24
CA GLU A 53 14.28 4.87 7.04
C GLU A 53 13.73 6.19 6.51
N ARG A 54 13.79 6.39 5.18
CA ARG A 54 13.32 7.62 4.54
C ARG A 54 11.81 7.83 4.68
N TYR A 55 11.02 6.76 4.51
CA TYR A 55 9.57 6.85 4.45
C TYR A 55 8.87 6.38 5.73
N GLN A 56 9.61 6.13 6.82
CA GLN A 56 9.04 5.72 8.11
C GLN A 56 8.05 6.76 8.65
N SER A 57 8.36 8.05 8.52
CA SER A 57 7.48 9.14 8.95
C SER A 57 6.16 9.14 8.17
N THR A 58 6.23 8.99 6.85
CA THR A 58 5.05 8.89 5.97
C THR A 58 4.23 7.64 6.26
N LEU A 59 4.87 6.51 6.56
CA LEU A 59 4.19 5.30 7.01
C LEU A 59 3.44 5.53 8.33
N ASN A 60 4.10 6.14 9.31
CA ASN A 60 3.50 6.45 10.61
C ASN A 60 2.31 7.41 10.45
N LEU A 61 2.42 8.40 9.55
CA LEU A 61 1.31 9.30 9.21
C LEU A 61 0.14 8.50 8.61
N LEU A 62 0.40 7.66 7.60
CA LEU A 62 -0.63 6.80 6.99
C LEU A 62 -1.34 5.95 8.05
N LEU A 63 -0.58 5.29 8.94
CA LEU A 63 -1.14 4.47 10.01
C LEU A 63 -1.99 5.31 10.98
N SER A 64 -1.51 6.51 11.35
CA SER A 64 -2.23 7.42 12.24
C SER A 64 -3.56 7.87 11.64
N VAL A 65 -3.57 8.22 10.35
CA VAL A 65 -4.80 8.59 9.64
C VAL A 65 -5.76 7.39 9.51
N MET A 66 -5.25 6.18 9.26
CA MET A 66 -6.07 4.96 9.25
C MET A 66 -6.72 4.69 10.61
N VAL A 67 -5.98 4.85 11.70
CA VAL A 67 -6.52 4.70 13.07
C VAL A 67 -7.57 5.76 13.34
N LEU A 68 -7.30 7.02 13.00
CA LEU A 68 -8.27 8.11 13.16
C LEU A 68 -9.56 7.84 12.37
N TYR A 69 -9.44 7.42 11.11
CA TYR A 69 -10.56 7.03 10.28
C TYR A 69 -11.37 5.89 10.92
N ALA A 70 -10.70 4.84 11.43
CA ALA A 70 -11.36 3.72 12.08
C ALA A 70 -12.15 4.16 13.33
N VAL A 71 -11.53 4.98 14.19
CA VAL A 71 -12.16 5.50 15.41
C VAL A 71 -13.38 6.34 15.06
N LEU A 72 -13.25 7.28 14.12
CA LEU A 72 -14.37 8.13 13.70
C LEU A 72 -15.48 7.32 13.04
N SER A 73 -15.16 6.32 12.23
CA SER A 73 -16.16 5.46 11.61
C SER A 73 -16.99 4.72 12.66
N VAL A 74 -16.34 4.23 13.72
CA VAL A 74 -17.01 3.59 14.85
C VAL A 74 -17.89 4.59 15.61
N VAL A 75 -17.37 5.78 15.93
CA VAL A 75 -18.12 6.82 16.65
C VAL A 75 -19.39 7.23 15.90
N HIS A 76 -19.31 7.42 14.58
CA HIS A 76 -20.46 7.74 13.73
C HIS A 76 -21.58 6.72 13.86
N GLU A 77 -21.21 5.45 13.72
CA GLU A 77 -22.15 4.34 13.75
C GLU A 77 -22.83 4.23 15.12
N PHE A 78 -22.12 4.58 16.20
CA PHE A 78 -22.69 4.63 17.54
C PHE A 78 -23.62 5.83 17.79
N GLN A 79 -23.46 6.93 17.05
CA GLN A 79 -24.29 8.13 17.16
C GLN A 79 -25.58 8.05 16.32
N GLY A 80 -25.54 7.38 15.16
CA GLY A 80 -26.68 7.26 14.24
C GLY A 80 -27.79 6.31 14.68
N ARG A 81 -28.13 6.25 15.98
CA ARG A 81 -29.07 5.26 16.55
C ARG A 81 -30.53 5.46 16.09
N GLU A 82 -30.84 5.07 14.86
CA GLU A 82 -31.89 4.08 14.64
C GLU A 82 -31.19 2.72 14.49
N PHE A 83 -31.01 2.05 15.62
CA PHE A 83 -30.46 0.71 15.68
C PHE A 83 -31.44 -0.26 14.98
N ARG A 84 -31.39 -0.36 13.65
CA ARG A 84 -32.08 -1.42 12.90
C ARG A 84 -31.34 -2.72 13.16
N TRP A 85 -31.73 -3.39 14.25
CA TRP A 85 -31.14 -4.62 14.79
C TRP A 85 -31.16 -5.84 13.84
N MET A 86 -31.81 -5.74 12.67
CA MET A 86 -31.95 -6.82 11.70
C MET A 86 -31.27 -6.46 10.36
N GLY A 87 -30.17 -7.16 10.06
CA GLY A 87 -29.58 -7.24 8.71
C GLY A 87 -28.09 -6.90 8.62
N ASN A 88 -27.66 -5.75 9.15
CA ASN A 88 -26.35 -5.16 8.79
C ASN A 88 -25.20 -5.42 9.78
N LYS A 89 -25.40 -6.24 10.82
CA LYS A 89 -24.36 -6.54 11.84
C LYS A 89 -23.04 -7.06 11.26
N ARG A 90 -23.10 -7.79 10.13
CA ARG A 90 -21.89 -8.31 9.46
C ARG A 90 -21.03 -7.19 8.89
N PHE A 91 -21.61 -6.15 8.29
CA PHE A 91 -20.85 -5.03 7.73
C PHE A 91 -20.20 -4.19 8.85
N LEU A 92 -20.91 -3.95 9.96
CA LEU A 92 -20.35 -3.23 11.12
C LEU A 92 -19.11 -3.91 11.72
N MET A 93 -19.10 -5.23 11.81
CA MET A 93 -17.92 -5.96 12.33
C MET A 93 -16.80 -6.07 11.30
N LEU A 94 -17.12 -6.11 10.01
CA LEU A 94 -16.12 -6.31 8.95
C LEU A 94 -15.24 -5.07 8.74
N VAL A 95 -15.79 -3.86 8.84
CA VAL A 95 -15.02 -2.62 8.56
C VAL A 95 -13.86 -2.40 9.55
N PRO A 96 -14.05 -2.48 10.88
CA PRO A 96 -12.95 -2.32 11.84
C PRO A 96 -11.90 -3.44 11.70
N VAL A 97 -12.34 -4.69 11.53
CA VAL A 97 -11.44 -5.84 11.38
C VAL A 97 -10.61 -5.72 10.10
N ALA A 98 -11.24 -5.36 8.97
CA ALA A 98 -10.54 -5.11 7.72
C ALA A 98 -9.52 -3.98 7.86
N THR A 99 -9.88 -2.89 8.55
CA THR A 99 -8.98 -1.75 8.77
C THR A 99 -7.76 -2.14 9.61
N ILE A 100 -7.93 -2.96 10.64
CA ILE A 100 -6.81 -3.50 11.45
C ILE A 100 -5.92 -4.40 10.61
N LEU A 101 -6.49 -5.32 9.82
CA LEU A 101 -5.71 -6.22 8.95
C LEU A 101 -4.94 -5.46 7.87
N LEU A 102 -5.55 -4.40 7.32
CA LEU A 102 -4.89 -3.50 6.37
C LEU A 102 -3.76 -2.73 7.05
N GLY A 103 -4.01 -2.14 8.22
CA GLY A 103 -3.00 -1.42 9.02
C GLY A 103 -1.81 -2.32 9.37
N TRP A 104 -2.07 -3.57 9.78
CA TRP A 104 -1.03 -4.56 10.05
C TRP A 104 -0.20 -4.91 8.79
N SER A 105 -0.87 -5.03 7.65
CA SER A 105 -0.19 -5.35 6.38
C SER A 105 0.64 -4.19 5.86
N VAL A 106 0.16 -2.95 6.06
CA VAL A 106 0.87 -1.70 5.78
C VAL A 106 2.08 -1.56 6.69
N TYR A 107 1.93 -1.82 8.00
CA TYR A 107 3.03 -1.85 8.96
C TYR A 107 4.13 -2.86 8.60
N ARG A 108 3.75 -4.02 8.05
CA ARG A 108 4.70 -5.02 7.52
C ARG A 108 5.21 -4.72 6.11
N TRP A 109 5.02 -3.51 5.60
CA TRP A 109 5.50 -3.08 4.29
C TRP A 109 5.10 -3.99 3.12
N ARG A 110 3.87 -4.50 3.12
CA ARG A 110 3.40 -5.35 2.00
C ARG A 110 3.01 -4.49 0.80
N GLY A 111 3.92 -4.30 -0.17
CA GLY A 111 3.72 -3.40 -1.33
C GLY A 111 2.42 -3.61 -2.12
N GLN A 112 1.95 -4.86 -2.27
CA GLN A 112 0.66 -5.16 -2.91
C GLN A 112 -0.54 -4.50 -2.21
N VAL A 113 -0.50 -4.40 -0.88
CA VAL A 113 -1.57 -3.81 -0.08
C VAL A 113 -1.60 -2.30 -0.23
N PHE A 114 -0.46 -1.63 -0.31
CA PHE A 114 -0.41 -0.17 -0.55
C PHE A 114 -1.07 0.23 -1.86
N ARG A 115 -0.79 -0.50 -2.95
CA ARG A 115 -1.43 -0.23 -4.26
C ARG A 115 -2.93 -0.43 -4.19
N TRP A 116 -3.38 -1.52 -3.55
CA TRP A 116 -4.79 -1.83 -3.45
C TRP A 116 -5.55 -0.81 -2.57
N VAL A 117 -5.03 -0.54 -1.36
CA VAL A 117 -5.58 0.51 -0.46
C VAL A 117 -5.60 1.85 -1.18
N GLY A 118 -4.53 2.21 -1.84
CA GLY A 118 -4.42 3.43 -2.61
C GLY A 118 -5.53 3.59 -3.64
N TRP A 119 -5.68 2.61 -4.54
CA TRP A 119 -6.71 2.66 -5.59
C TRP A 119 -8.14 2.58 -5.05
N VAL A 120 -8.41 1.73 -4.05
CA VAL A 120 -9.77 1.61 -3.50
C VAL A 120 -10.22 2.92 -2.86
N ASN A 121 -9.36 3.59 -2.11
CA ASN A 121 -9.71 4.85 -1.44
C ASN A 121 -9.80 6.02 -2.45
N VAL A 122 -8.93 6.07 -3.46
CA VAL A 122 -8.99 7.11 -4.50
C VAL A 122 -10.18 6.91 -5.45
N LEU A 123 -10.52 5.67 -5.82
CA LEU A 123 -11.75 5.42 -6.60
C LEU A 123 -13.00 5.71 -5.76
N GLY A 124 -12.96 5.45 -4.45
CA GLY A 124 -13.98 5.87 -3.50
C GLY A 124 -14.18 7.40 -3.47
N ALA A 125 -13.12 8.17 -3.75
CA ALA A 125 -13.17 9.63 -3.85
C ALA A 125 -14.07 10.16 -4.96
N VAL A 126 -14.45 9.35 -5.96
CA VAL A 126 -15.44 9.78 -6.96
C VAL A 126 -16.79 10.06 -6.29
N SER A 127 -17.10 9.35 -5.20
CA SER A 127 -18.32 9.59 -4.41
C SER A 127 -18.29 10.93 -3.65
N LEU A 128 -17.10 11.46 -3.33
CA LEU A 128 -16.95 12.76 -2.66
C LEU A 128 -17.48 13.94 -3.46
N ILE A 129 -17.39 13.89 -4.80
CA ILE A 129 -17.90 14.96 -5.65
C ILE A 129 -19.42 15.11 -5.41
N GLY A 130 -20.12 13.99 -5.26
CA GLY A 130 -21.53 13.95 -4.87
C GLY A 130 -21.77 14.46 -3.44
N THR A 131 -20.96 14.01 -2.47
CA THR A 131 -21.08 14.39 -1.06
C THR A 131 -20.84 15.89 -0.84
N TYR A 132 -19.79 16.46 -1.45
CA TYR A 132 -19.50 17.90 -1.40
C TYR A 132 -20.56 18.72 -2.12
N SER A 133 -21.05 18.26 -3.29
CA SER A 133 -22.13 18.95 -4.00
C SER A 133 -23.41 19.01 -3.15
N ALA A 134 -23.74 17.95 -2.41
CA ALA A 134 -24.87 17.93 -1.48
C ALA A 134 -24.65 18.85 -0.27
N LEU A 135 -23.42 18.97 0.24
CA LEU A 135 -23.06 19.90 1.31
C LEU A 135 -23.25 21.36 0.90
N PHE A 136 -22.79 21.75 -0.30
CA PHE A 136 -23.01 23.09 -0.84
C PHE A 136 -24.49 23.42 -1.08
N ARG A 137 -25.34 22.41 -1.21
CA ARG A 137 -26.80 22.55 -1.32
C ARG A 137 -27.52 22.55 0.03
N GLY A 138 -26.79 22.57 1.14
CA GLY A 138 -27.36 22.62 2.50
C GLY A 138 -27.92 21.28 3.01
N ALA A 139 -27.74 20.18 2.28
CA ALA A 139 -28.26 18.86 2.61
C ALA A 139 -27.16 17.82 2.93
N GLY A 140 -25.92 18.28 3.14
CA GLY A 140 -24.76 17.40 3.33
C GLY A 140 -24.54 16.98 4.77
N ASP A 141 -24.27 15.70 4.96
CA ASP A 141 -23.78 15.14 6.22
C ASP A 141 -22.30 15.53 6.40
N HIS A 142 -22.05 16.44 7.35
CA HIS A 142 -20.72 16.95 7.66
C HIS A 142 -19.79 15.83 8.15
N TRP A 143 -20.33 14.80 8.79
CA TRP A 143 -19.54 13.67 9.27
C TRP A 143 -19.01 12.83 8.12
N ARG A 144 -19.89 12.57 7.13
CA ARG A 144 -19.53 11.84 5.92
C ARG A 144 -18.43 12.54 5.14
N VAL A 145 -18.48 13.87 5.06
CA VAL A 145 -17.42 14.69 4.44
C VAL A 145 -16.07 14.46 5.12
N VAL A 146 -16.03 14.44 6.46
CA VAL A 146 -14.78 14.18 7.20
C VAL A 146 -14.24 12.77 6.92
N LEU A 147 -15.08 11.75 7.01
CA LEU A 147 -14.66 10.36 6.76
C LEU A 147 -14.16 10.16 5.33
N ASP A 148 -14.88 10.70 4.35
CA ASP A 148 -14.50 10.58 2.95
C ASP A 148 -13.20 11.36 2.68
N THR A 149 -13.00 12.53 3.30
CA THR A 149 -11.72 13.28 3.21
C THR A 149 -10.55 12.47 3.74
N LEU A 150 -10.72 11.84 4.91
CA LEU A 150 -9.69 10.98 5.50
C LEU A 150 -9.40 9.76 4.61
N SER A 151 -10.43 9.16 4.01
CA SER A 151 -10.27 8.08 3.02
C SER A 151 -9.38 8.52 1.86
N VAL A 152 -9.60 9.71 1.28
CA VAL A 152 -8.73 10.25 0.22
C VAL A 152 -7.30 10.45 0.67
N ILE A 153 -7.09 10.98 1.88
CA ILE A 153 -5.74 11.16 2.44
C ILE A 153 -5.04 9.80 2.58
N ILE A 154 -5.74 8.78 3.10
CA ILE A 154 -5.23 7.40 3.20
C ILE A 154 -4.85 6.87 1.81
N GLY A 155 -5.74 7.06 0.82
CA GLY A 155 -5.50 6.64 -0.55
C GLY A 155 -4.28 7.32 -1.18
N GLY A 156 -4.17 8.64 -1.03
CA GLY A 156 -3.06 9.44 -1.53
C GLY A 156 -1.73 9.05 -0.91
N LEU A 157 -1.67 8.94 0.42
CA LEU A 157 -0.46 8.50 1.14
C LEU A 157 -0.07 7.07 0.78
N ALA A 158 -1.03 6.16 0.66
CA ALA A 158 -0.79 4.77 0.28
C ALA A 158 -0.25 4.66 -1.16
N LEU A 159 -0.81 5.42 -2.12
CA LEU A 159 -0.28 5.47 -3.50
C LEU A 159 1.09 6.13 -3.55
N TYR A 160 1.30 7.22 -2.82
CA TYR A 160 2.60 7.89 -2.73
C TYR A 160 3.69 6.91 -2.28
N LEU A 161 3.45 6.18 -1.19
CA LEU A 161 4.34 5.12 -0.72
C LEU A 161 4.45 3.98 -1.74
N ALA A 162 3.35 3.58 -2.38
CA ALA A 162 3.38 2.54 -3.40
C ALA A 162 4.30 2.86 -4.58
N PHE A 163 4.28 4.11 -5.06
CA PHE A 163 5.10 4.51 -6.20
C PHE A 163 6.55 4.83 -5.82
N LYS A 164 6.78 5.35 -4.61
CA LYS A 164 8.13 5.74 -4.16
C LYS A 164 8.93 4.60 -3.55
N VAL A 165 8.29 3.72 -2.77
CA VAL A 165 8.94 2.62 -2.05
C VAL A 165 8.93 1.32 -2.86
N PHE A 166 7.99 1.17 -3.79
CA PHE A 166 7.86 -0.07 -4.58
C PHE A 166 7.89 0.23 -6.10
N PRO A 167 9.00 0.83 -6.59
CA PRO A 167 9.12 1.19 -7.99
C PRO A 167 8.97 -0.04 -8.88
N LYS A 168 8.37 0.16 -10.05
CA LYS A 168 8.29 -0.87 -11.07
C LYS A 168 9.69 -1.06 -11.66
N TYR A 169 10.10 -2.30 -11.89
CA TYR A 169 11.30 -2.62 -12.66
C TYR A 169 11.03 -2.41 -14.15
N ASP A 170 12.08 -2.06 -14.90
CA ASP A 170 12.05 -1.98 -16.35
C ASP A 170 12.50 -3.32 -16.95
N VAL A 171 11.96 -3.61 -18.14
CA VAL A 171 12.31 -4.83 -18.89
C VAL A 171 13.02 -4.39 -20.14
N VAL A 172 14.35 -4.46 -20.12
CA VAL A 172 15.17 -4.19 -21.29
C VAL A 172 15.27 -5.49 -22.08
N ARG A 173 14.74 -5.50 -23.31
CA ARG A 173 14.97 -6.61 -24.23
C ARG A 173 16.22 -6.28 -25.02
N ASP A 174 17.26 -7.05 -24.77
CA ASP A 174 18.42 -7.05 -25.64
C ASP A 174 18.21 -8.15 -26.69
N ASP A 175 18.41 -7.79 -27.97
CA ASP A 175 18.07 -8.65 -29.11
C ASP A 175 18.86 -9.97 -29.12
N HIS A 176 19.93 -10.08 -28.32
CA HIS A 176 20.81 -11.26 -28.27
C HIS A 176 20.87 -11.94 -26.89
N ALA A 177 20.43 -11.29 -25.80
CA ALA A 177 20.55 -11.82 -24.42
C ALA A 177 19.22 -12.13 -23.73
N GLY A 178 18.08 -11.86 -24.38
CA GLY A 178 16.75 -12.05 -23.77
C GLY A 178 16.35 -10.92 -22.82
N PRO A 179 15.21 -11.06 -22.10
CA PRO A 179 14.70 -9.98 -21.26
C PRO A 179 15.54 -9.82 -19.98
N GLN A 180 16.19 -8.66 -19.84
CA GLN A 180 16.86 -8.20 -18.63
C GLN A 180 15.89 -7.38 -17.77
N TYR A 181 16.01 -7.51 -16.44
CA TYR A 181 15.16 -6.84 -15.47
C TYR A 181 16.01 -5.85 -14.69
N GLU A 182 15.78 -4.56 -14.92
CA GLU A 182 16.54 -3.48 -14.29
C GLU A 182 15.69 -2.76 -13.25
N PHE A 183 16.24 -2.60 -12.05
CA PHE A 183 15.65 -1.77 -11.03
C PHE A 183 16.22 -0.34 -11.10
N PRO A 184 15.38 0.70 -10.95
CA PRO A 184 15.87 2.06 -10.89
C PRO A 184 16.81 2.24 -9.69
N GLU A 185 17.90 2.99 -9.89
CA GLU A 185 18.86 3.26 -8.82
C GLU A 185 18.19 3.94 -7.62
N GLU A 186 18.44 3.36 -6.45
CA GLU A 186 17.94 3.85 -5.17
C GLU A 186 18.58 5.22 -4.88
N GLY A 187 17.77 6.28 -4.98
CA GLY A 187 18.22 7.66 -4.79
C GLY A 187 18.10 8.57 -6.01
N ARG A 188 17.86 8.03 -7.23
CA ARG A 188 17.74 8.84 -8.47
C ARG A 188 16.40 9.56 -8.69
N PHE A 189 15.53 9.66 -7.68
CA PHE A 189 14.30 10.48 -7.78
C PHE A 189 14.49 11.98 -7.50
N PHE A 190 15.73 12.45 -7.45
CA PHE A 190 16.08 13.88 -7.48
C PHE A 190 16.93 14.19 -8.70
N ARG A 191 16.26 14.39 -9.83
CA ARG A 191 16.58 15.42 -10.82
C ARG A 191 15.28 15.89 -11.46
#